data_AF-A0A7J7P172-F1
#
_entry.id   AF-A0A7J7P172-F1
#
_cell.length_a   1.000
_cell.length_b   1.000
_cell.length_c   1.000
_cell.angle_alpha   90.00
_cell.angle_beta   90.00
_cell.angle_gamma   90.00
#
_symmetry.space_group_name_H-M   'P 1'
#
loop_
_entity.id
_entity.type
_entity.pdbx_description
1 polymer ?
#
loop_
_entity_poly.entity_id
_entity_poly.type
_entity_poly.pdbx_seq_one_letter_code
_entity_poly.pdbx_strand_id
1 'polypeptide(L)'
;MELGFTLRVSSSIQSSPWLCPTNTHCRSKVSSSSFTSIRSSRGKACSCKASLEDNSVSAFAKMSKKFSEDLEVFELSSLTALSPLDGRYWEKVNDLAPFLSEYRLIRFRVLVEIKWLIQLSQIPRVTEVPRFSVEAQSYLEGLIDGFSMSDALEVHEFFHFACTSEDINNLAHALMLKEALNKTMFPAMDEVIQAISDMADNYAHIPQLSRTHGQSATPTTLGKEMANFVPRLSNERKELSEMDLLGKFAGAVGNYNTHLVAYPEVNWSKIAEEFVKSLGLSFKPYVTQRDLTDSTVLRNIGLGLGHSLLAYKSALQGIGKLQVNEVRLSEDLDQSWEVLAEPIQTVMRRYGVPEPYEKLKELTRGKAVTKESIREFIEGLELPEEAKANLLKLTPHTYIGAAANLARTVNKFFGFVNGFDAL
;
A
#
# COMPACT_ATOMS: atom_id res chain seq x y z
N MET A 1 -34.95 39.38 -3.30
CA MET A 1 -35.37 38.93 -1.96
C MET A 1 -34.21 38.15 -1.36
N GLU A 2 -33.42 38.85 -0.54
CA GLU A 2 -32.98 38.46 0.83
C GLU A 2 -33.60 37.15 1.39
N LEU A 3 -32.97 36.26 2.18
CA LEU A 3 -31.80 36.22 3.09
C LEU A 3 -31.24 34.76 3.04
N GLY A 4 -29.98 34.38 3.30
CA GLY A 4 -29.06 34.72 4.39
C GLY A 4 -28.84 33.48 5.28
N PHE A 5 -27.61 32.95 5.39
CA PHE A 5 -26.88 32.73 6.65
C PHE A 5 -25.55 31.98 6.44
N THR A 6 -24.59 32.45 7.22
CA THR A 6 -23.13 32.26 7.25
C THR A 6 -22.71 31.04 8.06
N LEU A 7 -21.54 30.46 7.71
CA LEU A 7 -20.62 29.90 8.71
C LEU A 7 -19.18 30.28 8.35
N ARG A 8 -18.58 31.12 9.20
CA ARG A 8 -17.18 31.53 9.20
C ARG A 8 -16.33 30.44 9.86
N VAL A 9 -15.16 30.17 9.29
CA VAL A 9 -13.94 29.93 10.06
C VAL A 9 -12.83 30.77 9.41
N SER A 10 -12.43 31.84 10.10
CA SER A 10 -11.16 32.58 9.92
C SER A 10 -10.00 31.66 10.32
N SER A 11 -8.76 31.73 9.85
CA SER A 11 -7.86 32.77 9.32
C SER A 11 -6.60 31.99 8.90
N SER A 12 -5.71 32.35 7.99
CA SER A 12 -5.20 33.62 7.45
C SER A 12 -4.33 33.21 6.23
N ILE A 13 -4.57 33.66 4.99
CA ILE A 13 -3.99 34.89 4.36
C ILE A 13 -2.48 34.98 4.68
N GLN A 14 -1.57 34.75 3.74
CA GLN A 14 -1.13 35.66 2.66
C GLN A 14 -0.24 34.86 1.70
N SER A 15 -0.14 35.09 0.40
CA SER A 15 -0.83 35.94 -0.56
C SER A 15 -0.24 35.58 -1.92
N SER A 16 -1.10 35.26 -2.88
CA SER A 16 -0.92 35.31 -4.33
C SER A 16 -0.39 36.70 -4.79
N PRO A 17 -0.16 37.02 -6.09
CA PRO A 17 -0.54 36.25 -7.28
C PRO A 17 0.44 36.28 -8.48
N TRP A 18 0.20 35.32 -9.38
CA TRP A 18 0.16 35.42 -10.84
C TRP A 18 0.61 36.73 -11.51
N LEU A 19 1.36 36.61 -12.61
CA LEU A 19 1.10 37.29 -13.89
C LEU A 19 2.02 36.73 -15.01
N CYS A 20 1.39 36.19 -16.05
CA CYS A 20 1.82 36.22 -17.46
C CYS A 20 0.58 36.81 -18.20
N PRO A 21 0.64 37.49 -19.37
CA PRO A 21 1.72 37.55 -20.38
C PRO A 21 1.96 38.97 -20.96
N THR A 22 2.95 39.14 -21.85
CA THR A 22 2.82 39.93 -23.11
C THR A 22 4.10 39.95 -23.96
N ASN A 23 3.89 39.82 -25.27
CA ASN A 23 4.83 39.97 -26.37
C ASN A 23 5.35 41.42 -26.51
N THR A 24 6.64 41.61 -26.80
CA THR A 24 7.12 42.69 -27.69
C THR A 24 8.40 42.29 -28.43
N HIS A 25 8.46 42.68 -29.70
CA HIS A 25 9.52 42.43 -30.67
C HIS A 25 10.78 43.30 -30.48
N CYS A 26 11.87 42.80 -31.10
CA CYS A 26 13.01 43.50 -31.71
C CYS A 26 14.33 43.71 -30.94
N ARG A 27 15.31 42.87 -31.35
CA ARG A 27 16.70 43.18 -31.78
C ARG A 27 17.55 44.11 -30.88
N SER A 28 18.65 43.57 -30.35
CA SER A 28 20.01 43.93 -30.81
C SER A 28 21.15 43.16 -30.11
N LYS A 29 22.07 42.72 -30.97
CA LYS A 29 23.54 42.63 -30.85
C LYS A 29 24.21 42.03 -29.59
N VAL A 30 24.85 40.91 -29.88
CA VAL A 30 26.05 40.32 -29.29
C VAL A 30 27.11 41.35 -28.90
N SER A 31 27.64 41.24 -27.67
CA SER A 31 29.08 41.40 -27.42
C SER A 31 29.49 40.71 -26.11
N SER A 32 30.52 39.89 -26.26
CA SER A 32 31.29 39.13 -25.27
C SER A 32 31.79 39.94 -24.07
N SER A 33 31.85 39.29 -22.91
CA SER A 33 32.77 39.64 -21.84
C SER A 33 33.44 38.39 -21.26
N SER A 34 34.75 38.53 -21.08
CA SER A 34 35.75 37.54 -20.69
C SER A 34 36.43 38.00 -19.40
N PHE A 35 36.72 37.10 -18.45
CA PHE A 35 37.68 37.31 -17.35
C PHE A 35 38.32 35.94 -17.01
N THR A 36 39.49 35.64 -17.59
CA THR A 36 40.88 35.75 -17.07
C THR A 36 41.31 34.65 -16.11
N SER A 37 42.26 33.84 -16.59
CA SER A 37 43.07 32.91 -15.84
C SER A 37 44.29 33.58 -15.21
N ILE A 38 44.78 32.97 -14.13
CA ILE A 38 46.08 33.22 -13.51
C ILE A 38 47.21 32.66 -14.41
N ARG A 39 48.34 33.38 -14.48
CA ARG A 39 49.58 33.02 -15.22
C ARG A 39 50.70 32.67 -14.26
N SER A 40 51.56 31.71 -14.66
CA SER A 40 53.02 31.58 -14.42
C SER A 40 53.39 30.08 -14.32
N SER A 41 54.36 29.46 -15.00
CA SER A 41 55.46 29.93 -15.87
C SER A 41 56.11 28.74 -16.64
N ARG A 42 56.76 29.04 -17.79
CA ARG A 42 57.79 28.29 -18.57
C ARG A 42 57.36 26.90 -19.12
N GLY A 43 57.34 26.58 -20.42
CA GLY A 43 57.98 27.15 -21.61
C GLY A 43 58.66 26.06 -22.44
N LYS A 44 57.90 25.30 -23.25
CA LYS A 44 58.34 24.67 -24.51
C LYS A 44 57.18 24.76 -25.49
N ALA A 45 57.32 25.60 -26.52
CA ALA A 45 56.32 25.79 -27.56
C ALA A 45 56.37 24.61 -28.53
N CYS A 46 55.27 23.85 -28.62
CA CYS A 46 54.99 22.96 -29.73
C CYS A 46 53.68 23.46 -30.35
N SER A 47 53.76 24.01 -31.56
CA SER A 47 52.58 24.45 -32.31
C SER A 47 52.02 23.28 -33.11
N CYS A 48 51.06 22.55 -32.55
CA CYS A 48 50.22 21.65 -33.35
C CYS A 48 48.97 22.43 -33.77
N LYS A 49 48.91 22.82 -35.05
CA LYS A 49 47.65 23.22 -35.70
C LYS A 49 46.77 21.97 -35.79
N ALA A 50 45.72 21.88 -34.99
CA ALA A 50 44.67 20.91 -35.20
C ALA A 50 43.68 21.50 -36.22
N SER A 51 43.71 20.99 -37.44
CA SER A 51 42.61 21.11 -38.39
C SER A 51 41.42 20.31 -37.86
N LEU A 52 40.27 20.97 -37.70
CA LEU A 52 38.99 20.29 -37.49
C LEU A 52 38.64 19.59 -38.82
N GLU A 53 38.98 18.31 -38.92
CA GLU A 53 38.34 17.44 -39.91
C GLU A 53 36.94 17.08 -39.42
N ASP A 54 35.94 17.37 -40.25
CA ASP A 54 34.51 17.00 -40.10
C ASP A 54 34.32 15.47 -40.07
N ASN A 55 34.76 14.81 -39.00
CA ASN A 55 34.59 13.35 -38.80
C ASN A 55 33.56 12.99 -37.72
N SER A 56 32.94 13.96 -37.05
CA SER A 56 31.96 13.70 -35.97
C SER A 56 30.60 13.21 -36.48
N VAL A 57 30.18 13.63 -37.68
CA VAL A 57 28.89 13.20 -38.28
C VAL A 57 28.96 11.75 -38.76
N SER A 58 30.10 11.30 -39.30
CA SER A 58 30.26 9.93 -39.79
C SER A 58 30.39 8.89 -38.67
N ALA A 59 30.96 9.27 -37.53
CA ALA A 59 31.08 8.41 -36.35
C ALA A 59 29.72 8.15 -35.69
N PHE A 60 28.88 9.18 -35.52
CA PHE A 60 27.51 9.01 -35.03
C PHE A 60 26.62 8.22 -36.00
N ALA A 61 26.75 8.46 -37.31
CA ALA A 61 26.03 7.70 -38.32
C ALA A 61 26.47 6.23 -38.39
N LYS A 62 27.77 5.94 -38.19
CA LYS A 62 28.29 4.55 -38.09
C LYS A 62 27.89 3.87 -36.79
N MET A 63 27.84 4.58 -35.66
CA MET A 63 27.35 4.04 -34.38
C MET A 63 25.85 3.74 -34.44
N SER A 64 25.07 4.62 -35.08
CA SER A 64 23.64 4.43 -35.33
C SER A 64 23.38 3.27 -36.30
N LYS A 65 24.18 3.09 -37.36
CA LYS A 65 24.09 1.93 -38.26
C LYS A 65 24.48 0.61 -37.59
N LYS A 66 25.51 0.63 -36.74
CA LYS A 66 25.93 -0.57 -36.00
C LYS A 66 24.92 -0.98 -34.92
N PHE A 67 24.21 -0.01 -34.33
CA PHE A 67 23.07 -0.29 -33.44
C PHE A 67 21.86 -0.85 -34.18
N SER A 68 21.66 -0.54 -35.47
CA SER A 68 20.52 -1.04 -36.24
C SER A 68 20.73 -2.43 -36.85
N GLU A 69 21.98 -2.88 -37.00
CA GLU A 69 22.30 -4.18 -37.62
C GLU A 69 22.38 -5.34 -36.61
N ASP A 70 22.50 -5.06 -35.30
CA ASP A 70 22.57 -6.05 -34.20
C ASP A 70 21.34 -6.00 -33.26
N LEU A 71 20.19 -5.46 -33.70
CA LEU A 71 18.95 -5.59 -32.93
C LEU A 71 18.40 -7.00 -33.14
N GLU A 72 18.94 -7.96 -32.39
CA GLU A 72 18.24 -9.23 -32.16
C GLU A 72 16.79 -8.93 -31.79
N VAL A 73 15.84 -9.63 -32.39
CA VAL A 73 14.43 -9.53 -32.01
C VAL A 73 14.33 -10.03 -30.57
N PHE A 74 14.31 -9.11 -29.61
CA PHE A 74 14.16 -9.43 -28.21
C PHE A 74 12.74 -9.94 -27.97
N GLU A 75 12.58 -11.26 -27.90
CA GLU A 75 11.34 -11.86 -27.42
C GLU A 75 11.15 -11.57 -25.93
N LEU A 76 9.90 -11.50 -25.49
CA LEU A 76 9.56 -11.30 -24.09
C LEU A 76 10.02 -12.52 -23.28
N SER A 77 10.88 -12.27 -22.30
CA SER A 77 11.41 -13.24 -21.34
C SER A 77 11.62 -12.53 -20.00
N SER A 78 11.94 -13.28 -18.94
CA SER A 78 12.22 -12.67 -17.64
C SER A 78 13.45 -11.74 -17.64
N LEU A 79 14.39 -11.92 -18.57
CA LEU A 79 15.58 -11.07 -18.71
C LEU A 79 15.34 -9.82 -19.56
N THR A 80 14.36 -9.87 -20.46
CA THR A 80 14.04 -8.79 -21.41
C THR A 80 12.82 -7.98 -20.97
N ALA A 81 12.09 -8.44 -19.96
CA ALA A 81 10.96 -7.74 -19.36
C ALA A 81 11.37 -6.35 -18.85
N LEU A 82 10.61 -5.32 -19.26
CA LEU A 82 10.82 -3.94 -18.82
C LEU A 82 10.45 -3.74 -17.35
N SER A 83 9.35 -4.36 -16.93
CA SER A 83 8.91 -4.38 -15.54
C SER A 83 9.66 -5.46 -14.77
N PRO A 84 10.19 -5.17 -13.58
CA PRO A 84 10.86 -6.20 -12.78
C PRO A 84 9.87 -7.22 -12.19
N LEU A 85 8.56 -6.89 -12.14
CA LEU A 85 7.53 -7.82 -11.69
C LEU A 85 7.33 -8.98 -12.67
N ASP A 86 7.47 -8.72 -13.97
CA ASP A 86 7.38 -9.74 -15.03
C ASP A 86 8.75 -10.35 -15.38
N GLY A 87 9.81 -9.84 -14.74
CA GLY A 87 11.19 -10.30 -14.90
C GLY A 87 11.75 -10.88 -13.62
N ARG A 88 12.70 -10.15 -13.01
CA ARG A 88 13.45 -10.56 -11.80
C ARG A 88 12.57 -11.10 -10.67
N TYR A 89 11.36 -10.57 -10.49
CA TYR A 89 10.47 -10.91 -9.38
C TYR A 89 9.29 -11.79 -9.78
N TRP A 90 9.23 -12.27 -11.03
CA TRP A 90 8.12 -13.05 -11.54
C TRP A 90 7.75 -14.22 -10.65
N GLU A 91 8.72 -15.05 -10.24
CA GLU A 91 8.48 -16.21 -9.37
C GLU A 91 7.87 -15.84 -8.00
N LYS A 92 8.00 -14.57 -7.58
CA LYS A 92 7.41 -14.10 -6.32
C LYS A 92 6.00 -13.55 -6.50
N VAL A 93 5.61 -13.13 -7.70
CA VAL A 93 4.34 -12.40 -7.91
C VAL A 93 3.43 -13.01 -8.98
N ASN A 94 3.86 -14.08 -9.64
CA ASN A 94 3.11 -14.76 -10.70
C ASN A 94 1.74 -15.30 -10.24
N ASP A 95 1.53 -15.47 -8.93
CA ASP A 95 0.22 -15.78 -8.33
C ASP A 95 -0.87 -14.74 -8.63
N LEU A 96 -0.50 -13.51 -9.03
CA LEU A 96 -1.45 -12.47 -9.45
C LEU A 96 -1.79 -12.53 -10.94
N ALA A 97 -0.95 -13.14 -11.77
CA ALA A 97 -1.13 -13.18 -13.22
C ALA A 97 -2.44 -13.86 -13.66
N PRO A 98 -2.93 -14.94 -13.00
CA PRO A 98 -4.24 -15.50 -13.27
C PRO A 98 -5.42 -14.54 -13.04
N PHE A 99 -5.21 -13.44 -12.29
CA PHE A 99 -6.27 -12.52 -11.87
C PHE A 99 -6.18 -11.14 -12.55
N LEU A 100 -4.96 -10.66 -12.83
CA LEU A 100 -4.71 -9.26 -13.21
C LEU A 100 -4.01 -9.09 -14.58
N SER A 101 -3.96 -10.15 -15.38
CA SER A 101 -3.41 -10.12 -16.75
C SER A 101 -4.45 -9.69 -17.79
N GLU A 102 -3.95 -9.37 -18.99
CA GLU A 102 -4.80 -9.11 -20.17
C GLU A 102 -5.69 -10.31 -20.50
N TYR A 103 -5.13 -11.53 -20.41
CA TYR A 103 -5.89 -12.77 -20.55
C TYR A 103 -7.09 -12.81 -19.60
N ARG A 104 -6.87 -12.45 -18.33
CA ARG A 104 -7.95 -12.48 -17.34
C ARG A 104 -8.99 -11.40 -17.58
N LEU A 105 -8.58 -10.21 -18.04
CA LEU A 105 -9.51 -9.16 -18.45
C LEU A 105 -10.43 -9.66 -19.59
N ILE A 106 -9.85 -10.27 -20.63
CA ILE A 106 -10.63 -10.83 -21.74
C ILE A 106 -11.60 -11.90 -21.23
N ARG A 107 -11.12 -12.85 -20.42
CA ARG A 107 -11.97 -13.89 -19.82
C ARG A 107 -13.17 -13.31 -19.07
N PHE A 108 -12.95 -12.30 -18.23
CA PHE A 108 -14.04 -11.68 -17.48
C PHE A 108 -14.99 -10.87 -18.35
N ARG A 109 -14.53 -10.25 -19.43
CA ARG A 109 -15.41 -9.59 -20.40
C ARG A 109 -16.36 -10.61 -21.05
N VAL A 110 -15.83 -11.75 -21.49
CA VAL A 110 -16.64 -12.87 -22.01
C VAL A 110 -17.64 -13.38 -20.96
N LEU A 111 -17.20 -13.56 -19.71
CA LEU A 111 -18.08 -13.96 -18.62
C LEU A 111 -19.26 -13.00 -18.45
N VAL A 112 -18.99 -11.70 -18.38
CA VAL A 112 -20.02 -10.68 -18.16
C VAL A 112 -21.01 -10.65 -19.33
N GLU A 113 -20.53 -10.75 -20.57
CA GLU A 113 -21.40 -10.82 -21.76
C GLU A 113 -22.28 -12.05 -21.79
N ILE A 114 -21.72 -13.23 -21.54
CA ILE A 114 -22.50 -14.47 -21.54
C ILE A 114 -23.55 -14.42 -20.42
N LYS A 115 -23.17 -13.98 -19.21
CA LYS A 115 -24.13 -13.82 -18.11
C LYS A 115 -25.21 -12.78 -18.45
N TRP A 116 -24.85 -11.70 -19.15
CA TRP A 116 -25.83 -10.72 -19.61
C TRP A 116 -26.80 -11.29 -20.66
N LEU A 117 -26.29 -12.05 -21.62
CA LEU A 117 -27.12 -12.73 -22.62
C LEU A 117 -28.09 -13.73 -21.97
N ILE A 118 -27.63 -14.48 -20.97
CA ILE A 118 -28.48 -15.36 -20.16
C ILE A 118 -29.54 -14.54 -19.42
N GLN A 119 -29.17 -13.42 -18.79
CA GLN A 119 -30.13 -12.52 -18.10
C GLN A 119 -31.21 -12.00 -19.07
N LEU A 120 -30.83 -11.58 -20.27
CA LEU A 120 -31.77 -11.13 -21.31
C LEU A 120 -32.78 -12.21 -21.68
N SER A 121 -32.33 -13.46 -21.83
CA SER A 121 -33.22 -14.60 -22.15
C SER A 121 -34.29 -14.86 -21.09
N GLN A 122 -34.11 -14.34 -19.87
CA GLN A 122 -35.06 -14.49 -18.78
C GLN A 122 -36.13 -13.39 -18.77
N ILE A 123 -36.01 -12.35 -19.60
CA ILE A 123 -36.96 -11.24 -19.68
C ILE A 123 -38.03 -11.58 -20.72
N PRO A 124 -39.29 -11.88 -20.33
CA PRO A 124 -40.31 -12.36 -21.28
C PRO A 124 -40.66 -11.35 -22.38
N ARG A 125 -40.39 -10.06 -22.14
CA ARG A 125 -40.64 -8.96 -23.08
C ARG A 125 -39.56 -8.83 -24.17
N VAL A 126 -38.38 -9.41 -23.99
CA VAL A 126 -37.30 -9.39 -24.98
C VAL A 126 -37.43 -10.64 -25.85
N THR A 127 -38.32 -10.60 -26.83
CA THR A 127 -38.72 -11.78 -27.62
C THR A 127 -37.64 -12.28 -28.57
N GLU A 128 -36.73 -11.41 -28.97
CA GLU A 128 -35.61 -11.63 -29.87
C GLU A 128 -34.52 -12.49 -29.21
N VAL A 129 -34.50 -12.53 -27.89
CA VAL A 129 -33.68 -13.45 -27.09
C VAL A 129 -34.63 -14.41 -26.38
N PRO A 130 -35.06 -15.50 -27.03
CA PRO A 130 -35.98 -16.44 -26.42
C PRO A 130 -35.34 -17.07 -25.18
N ARG A 131 -36.18 -17.52 -24.24
CA ARG A 131 -35.71 -18.23 -23.06
C ARG A 131 -34.89 -19.44 -23.46
N PHE A 132 -33.65 -19.48 -23.01
CA PHE A 132 -32.76 -20.60 -23.29
C PHE A 132 -33.22 -21.87 -22.58
N SER A 133 -33.03 -23.01 -23.25
CA SER A 133 -33.17 -24.32 -22.61
C SER A 133 -32.05 -24.53 -21.58
N VAL A 134 -32.21 -25.53 -20.72
CA VAL A 134 -31.19 -25.88 -19.73
C VAL A 134 -29.87 -26.25 -20.43
N GLU A 135 -29.95 -26.98 -21.55
CA GLU A 135 -28.79 -27.38 -22.34
C GLU A 135 -28.06 -26.19 -22.95
N ALA A 136 -28.81 -25.20 -23.47
CA ALA A 136 -28.22 -23.99 -24.02
C ALA A 136 -27.57 -23.13 -22.94
N GLN A 137 -28.19 -23.01 -21.75
CA GLN A 137 -27.57 -22.33 -20.60
C GLN A 137 -26.30 -23.03 -20.15
N SER A 138 -26.33 -24.36 -19.98
CA SER A 138 -25.16 -25.14 -19.60
C SER A 138 -24.04 -25.07 -20.64
N TYR A 139 -24.37 -25.01 -21.93
CA TYR A 139 -23.38 -24.80 -22.99
C TYR A 139 -22.68 -23.45 -22.84
N LEU A 140 -23.46 -22.37 -22.67
CA LEU A 140 -22.93 -21.02 -22.47
C LEU A 140 -22.07 -20.90 -21.21
N GLU A 141 -22.49 -21.53 -20.11
CA GLU A 141 -21.69 -21.58 -18.87
C GLU A 141 -20.41 -22.41 -19.06
N GLY A 142 -20.48 -23.50 -19.81
CA GLY A 142 -19.32 -24.30 -20.19
C GLY A 142 -18.27 -23.52 -20.98
N LEU A 143 -18.66 -22.53 -21.78
CA LEU A 143 -17.71 -21.61 -22.45
C LEU A 143 -16.95 -20.72 -21.46
N ILE A 144 -17.59 -20.33 -20.35
CA ILE A 144 -16.94 -19.54 -19.30
C ILE A 144 -15.93 -20.40 -18.52
N ASP A 145 -16.33 -21.63 -18.20
CA ASP A 145 -15.51 -22.55 -17.40
C ASP A 145 -14.35 -23.14 -18.20
N GLY A 146 -14.56 -23.39 -19.50
CA GLY A 146 -13.56 -23.91 -20.43
C GLY A 146 -12.67 -22.85 -21.09
N PHE A 147 -12.87 -21.56 -20.78
CA PHE A 147 -12.17 -20.47 -21.47
C PHE A 147 -10.64 -20.57 -21.38
N SER A 148 -9.98 -20.63 -22.54
CA SER A 148 -8.55 -20.92 -22.69
C SER A 148 -7.75 -19.73 -23.23
N MET A 149 -6.42 -19.84 -23.19
CA MET A 149 -5.52 -18.85 -23.80
C MET A 149 -5.72 -18.75 -25.32
N SER A 150 -6.06 -19.86 -25.99
CA SER A 150 -6.34 -19.85 -27.43
C SER A 150 -7.57 -18.99 -27.72
N ASP A 151 -8.64 -19.18 -26.94
CA ASP A 151 -9.87 -18.39 -27.08
C ASP A 151 -9.55 -16.90 -26.91
N ALA A 152 -8.75 -16.54 -25.91
CA ALA A 152 -8.36 -15.15 -25.66
C ALA A 152 -7.59 -14.49 -26.82
N LEU A 153 -6.83 -15.26 -27.60
CA LEU A 153 -6.13 -14.76 -28.78
C LEU A 153 -7.08 -14.53 -29.97
N GLU A 154 -8.17 -15.29 -30.03
CA GLU A 154 -9.18 -15.22 -31.11
C GLU A 154 -10.26 -14.16 -30.85
N VAL A 155 -10.43 -13.69 -29.61
CA VAL A 155 -11.40 -12.63 -29.30
C VAL A 155 -10.94 -11.29 -29.87
N HIS A 156 -11.38 -10.99 -31.09
CA HIS A 156 -11.12 -9.73 -31.78
C HIS A 156 -12.23 -8.68 -31.55
N GLU A 157 -13.49 -9.13 -31.49
CA GLU A 157 -14.67 -8.29 -31.25
C GLU A 157 -15.64 -9.00 -30.30
N PHE A 158 -16.31 -8.21 -29.45
CA PHE A 158 -17.21 -8.70 -28.41
C PHE A 158 -18.67 -8.43 -28.76
N PHE A 159 -19.57 -9.34 -28.36
CA PHE A 159 -21.00 -9.24 -28.63
C PHE A 159 -21.70 -8.50 -27.49
N HIS A 160 -22.22 -7.30 -27.75
CA HIS A 160 -22.89 -6.52 -26.70
C HIS A 160 -24.28 -6.05 -27.16
N PHE A 161 -25.34 -6.75 -26.72
CA PHE A 161 -26.70 -6.27 -26.94
C PHE A 161 -27.02 -5.10 -25.97
N ALA A 162 -27.17 -3.90 -26.54
CA ALA A 162 -27.52 -2.64 -25.86
C ALA A 162 -26.53 -2.15 -24.77
N CYS A 163 -25.43 -2.84 -24.52
CA CYS A 163 -24.39 -2.40 -23.57
C CYS A 163 -23.41 -1.42 -24.21
N THR A 164 -22.74 -0.61 -23.38
CA THR A 164 -21.48 0.02 -23.77
C THR A 164 -20.30 -0.85 -23.35
N SER A 165 -19.14 -0.74 -24.01
CA SER A 165 -17.90 -1.41 -23.60
C SER A 165 -17.60 -1.19 -22.12
N GLU A 166 -17.99 -0.04 -21.57
CA GLU A 166 -17.77 0.23 -20.16
C GLU A 166 -18.66 -0.54 -19.20
N ASP A 167 -19.89 -0.90 -19.59
CA ASP A 167 -20.72 -1.77 -18.77
C ASP A 167 -20.01 -3.11 -18.51
N ILE A 168 -19.18 -3.54 -19.45
CA ILE A 168 -18.43 -4.79 -19.38
C ILE A 168 -17.10 -4.59 -18.67
N ASN A 169 -16.32 -3.58 -19.07
CA ASN A 169 -14.97 -3.35 -18.51
C ASN A 169 -14.99 -3.09 -17.01
N ASN A 170 -15.91 -2.25 -16.51
CA ASN A 170 -15.96 -1.94 -15.08
C ASN A 170 -16.27 -3.19 -14.24
N LEU A 171 -17.21 -4.02 -14.68
CA LEU A 171 -17.58 -5.26 -14.00
C LEU A 171 -16.44 -6.27 -14.07
N ALA A 172 -15.77 -6.39 -15.23
CA ALA A 172 -14.62 -7.25 -15.39
C ALA A 172 -13.48 -6.85 -14.45
N HIS A 173 -13.12 -5.56 -14.39
CA HIS A 173 -12.08 -5.07 -13.46
C HIS A 173 -12.47 -5.26 -12.00
N ALA A 174 -13.72 -5.03 -11.62
CA ALA A 174 -14.19 -5.27 -10.25
C ALA A 174 -14.08 -6.74 -9.86
N LEU A 175 -14.44 -7.67 -10.75
CA LEU A 175 -14.30 -9.11 -10.53
C LEU A 175 -12.83 -9.55 -10.46
N MET A 176 -11.98 -9.04 -11.36
CA MET A 176 -10.53 -9.27 -11.33
C MET A 176 -9.91 -8.86 -10.00
N LEU A 177 -10.23 -7.64 -9.54
CA LEU A 177 -9.74 -7.10 -8.28
C LEU A 177 -10.27 -7.93 -7.10
N LYS A 178 -11.56 -8.27 -7.11
CA LYS A 178 -12.17 -9.12 -6.08
C LYS A 178 -11.45 -10.45 -5.92
N GLU A 179 -11.16 -11.12 -7.02
CA GLU A 179 -10.45 -12.40 -6.96
C GLU A 179 -9.00 -12.24 -6.53
N ALA A 180 -8.26 -11.27 -7.08
CA ALA A 180 -6.88 -11.03 -6.69
C ALA A 180 -6.74 -10.73 -5.19
N LEU A 181 -7.66 -9.92 -4.65
CA LEU A 181 -7.69 -9.62 -3.22
C LEU A 181 -7.95 -10.88 -2.39
N ASN A 182 -9.03 -11.61 -2.68
CA ASN A 182 -9.45 -12.77 -1.88
C ASN A 182 -8.52 -13.97 -2.00
N LYS A 183 -7.91 -14.19 -3.17
CA LYS A 183 -7.12 -15.39 -3.47
C LYS A 183 -5.63 -15.21 -3.22
N THR A 184 -5.14 -13.97 -3.24
CA THR A 184 -3.70 -13.71 -3.17
C THR A 184 -3.34 -12.68 -2.10
N MET A 185 -3.96 -11.50 -2.13
CA MET A 185 -3.53 -10.39 -1.25
C MET A 185 -3.91 -10.62 0.21
N PHE A 186 -5.16 -10.95 0.50
CA PHE A 186 -5.62 -11.19 1.87
C PHE A 186 -4.87 -12.35 2.53
N PRO A 187 -4.69 -13.53 1.90
CA PRO A 187 -3.83 -14.57 2.47
C PRO A 187 -2.40 -14.11 2.79
N ALA A 188 -1.76 -13.36 1.89
CA ALA A 188 -0.41 -12.85 2.13
C ALA A 188 -0.34 -11.82 3.27
N MET A 189 -1.38 -10.99 3.42
CA MET A 189 -1.50 -10.08 4.56
C MET A 189 -1.68 -10.86 5.86
N ASP A 190 -2.56 -11.87 5.87
CA ASP A 190 -2.84 -12.70 7.03
C ASP A 190 -1.57 -13.45 7.49
N GLU A 191 -0.77 -13.97 6.56
CA GLU A 191 0.55 -14.57 6.85
C GLU A 191 1.52 -13.59 7.51
N VAL A 192 1.63 -12.36 7.00
CA VAL A 192 2.51 -11.33 7.60
C VAL A 192 2.05 -10.99 9.02
N ILE A 193 0.75 -10.83 9.23
CA ILE A 193 0.24 -10.48 10.55
C ILE A 193 0.45 -11.63 11.52
N GLN A 194 0.22 -12.88 11.09
CA GLN A 194 0.49 -14.05 11.91
C GLN A 194 1.97 -14.14 12.30
N ALA A 195 2.89 -13.94 11.36
CA ALA A 195 4.33 -13.98 11.64
C ALA A 195 4.75 -12.91 12.66
N ILE A 196 4.17 -11.70 12.60
CA ILE A 196 4.40 -10.64 13.59
C ILE A 196 3.80 -11.01 14.95
N SER A 197 2.62 -11.64 14.94
CA SER A 197 1.97 -12.09 16.16
C SER A 197 2.74 -13.21 16.86
N ASP A 198 3.32 -14.14 16.09
CA ASP A 198 4.18 -15.18 16.61
C ASP A 198 5.44 -14.58 17.26
N MET A 199 6.05 -13.55 16.65
CA MET A 199 7.14 -12.82 17.30
C MET A 199 6.69 -12.12 18.59
N ALA A 200 5.47 -11.59 18.63
CA ALA A 200 4.93 -10.97 19.82
C ALA A 200 4.83 -11.95 21.00
N ASP A 201 4.31 -13.15 20.76
CA ASP A 201 4.19 -14.19 21.80
C ASP A 201 5.56 -14.76 22.21
N ASN A 202 6.36 -15.17 21.21
CA ASN A 202 7.67 -15.78 21.43
C ASN A 202 8.61 -14.86 22.23
N TYR A 203 8.57 -13.55 21.95
CA TYR A 203 9.45 -12.57 22.59
C TYR A 203 8.76 -11.74 23.68
N ALA A 204 7.57 -12.14 24.12
CA ALA A 204 6.79 -11.44 25.15
C ALA A 204 7.57 -11.25 26.45
N HIS A 205 8.47 -12.17 26.77
CA HIS A 205 9.21 -12.18 28.03
C HIS A 205 10.54 -11.43 27.99
N ILE A 206 11.01 -11.00 26.81
CA ILE A 206 12.34 -10.41 26.61
C ILE A 206 12.26 -8.90 26.87
N PRO A 207 12.83 -8.38 27.98
CA PRO A 207 12.84 -6.95 28.27
C PRO A 207 13.69 -6.19 27.24
N GLN A 208 13.29 -4.97 26.94
CA GLN A 208 14.01 -4.10 26.01
C GLN A 208 13.96 -2.65 26.49
N LEU A 209 15.09 -1.95 26.38
CA LEU A 209 15.14 -0.51 26.57
C LEU A 209 14.38 0.20 25.44
N SER A 210 13.36 0.98 25.80
CA SER A 210 12.62 1.79 24.82
C SER A 210 13.45 2.99 24.37
N ARG A 211 13.11 3.54 23.21
CA ARG A 211 13.70 4.80 22.72
C ARG A 211 12.62 5.79 22.30
N THR A 212 12.60 6.97 22.92
CA THR A 212 11.73 8.09 22.54
C THR A 212 12.59 9.25 22.07
N HIS A 213 12.32 9.81 20.89
CA HIS A 213 13.22 10.78 20.24
C HIS A 213 14.66 10.26 20.09
N GLY A 214 14.83 8.94 19.99
CA GLY A 214 16.14 8.27 19.92
C GLY A 214 16.88 8.16 21.27
N GLN A 215 16.30 8.62 22.38
CA GLN A 215 16.90 8.59 23.72
C GLN A 215 16.33 7.45 24.57
N SER A 216 17.13 6.94 25.52
CA SER A 216 16.71 5.93 26.49
C SER A 216 15.41 6.33 27.20
N ALA A 217 14.47 5.40 27.28
CA ALA A 217 13.15 5.61 27.86
C ALA A 217 12.66 4.37 28.61
N THR A 218 11.53 4.51 29.32
CA THR A 218 10.88 3.46 30.12
C THR A 218 10.85 2.11 29.40
N PRO A 219 11.37 1.03 30.01
CA PRO A 219 11.47 -0.28 29.36
C PRO A 219 10.13 -0.85 28.89
N THR A 220 10.23 -1.73 27.89
CA THR A 220 9.13 -2.50 27.29
C THR A 220 9.61 -3.95 27.16
N THR A 221 8.91 -4.76 26.35
CA THR A 221 9.43 -6.06 25.90
C THR A 221 9.49 -6.09 24.38
N LEU A 222 10.43 -6.82 23.81
CA LEU A 222 10.53 -6.99 22.35
C LEU A 222 9.20 -7.51 21.78
N GLY A 223 8.59 -8.50 22.44
CA GLY A 223 7.29 -9.03 22.03
C GLY A 223 6.17 -7.99 22.04
N LYS A 224 6.11 -7.12 23.05
CA LYS A 224 5.15 -6.00 23.07
C LYS A 224 5.36 -5.10 21.86
N GLU A 225 6.60 -4.75 21.52
CA GLU A 225 6.85 -3.85 20.39
C GLU A 225 6.40 -4.47 19.06
N MET A 226 6.49 -5.80 18.90
CA MET A 226 5.89 -6.50 17.77
C MET A 226 4.36 -6.50 17.86
N ALA A 227 3.80 -6.74 19.06
CA ALA A 227 2.36 -6.74 19.31
C ALA A 227 1.67 -5.43 18.91
N ASN A 228 2.36 -4.29 18.99
CA ASN A 228 1.82 -2.99 18.56
C ASN A 228 1.40 -2.98 17.07
N PHE A 229 2.04 -3.77 16.21
CA PHE A 229 1.75 -3.81 14.78
C PHE A 229 0.57 -4.73 14.42
N VAL A 230 0.34 -5.79 15.20
CA VAL A 230 -0.73 -6.77 14.96
C VAL A 230 -2.10 -6.10 14.82
N PRO A 231 -2.61 -5.30 15.78
CA PRO A 231 -3.95 -4.71 15.66
C PRO A 231 -4.02 -3.67 14.54
N ARG A 232 -2.93 -2.94 14.29
CA ARG A 232 -2.87 -1.93 13.23
C ARG A 232 -3.06 -2.58 11.87
N LEU A 233 -2.31 -3.64 11.60
CA LEU A 233 -2.39 -4.37 10.34
C LEU A 233 -3.71 -5.16 10.21
N SER A 234 -4.18 -5.75 11.32
CA SER A 234 -5.46 -6.49 11.35
C SER A 234 -6.64 -5.58 11.02
N ASN A 235 -6.65 -4.36 11.54
CA ASN A 235 -7.72 -3.39 11.25
C ASN A 235 -7.72 -2.98 9.77
N GLU A 236 -6.56 -2.62 9.20
CA GLU A 236 -6.46 -2.27 7.77
C GLU A 236 -6.90 -3.44 6.88
N ARG A 237 -6.51 -4.67 7.24
CA ARG A 237 -6.95 -5.89 6.57
C ARG A 237 -8.46 -6.11 6.68
N LYS A 238 -9.06 -5.87 7.85
CA LYS A 238 -10.52 -5.95 8.05
C LYS A 238 -11.24 -4.92 7.18
N GLU A 239 -10.84 -3.65 7.29
CA GLU A 239 -11.42 -2.54 6.55
C GLU A 239 -11.37 -2.78 5.03
N LEU A 240 -10.24 -3.25 4.50
CA LEU A 240 -10.11 -3.59 3.08
C LEU A 240 -11.03 -4.73 2.64
N SER A 241 -11.26 -5.73 3.50
CA SER A 241 -12.16 -6.85 3.17
C SER A 241 -13.65 -6.49 3.24
N GLU A 242 -14.00 -5.44 3.97
CA GLU A 242 -15.37 -4.92 4.09
C GLU A 242 -15.71 -3.90 3.00
N MET A 243 -14.73 -3.46 2.18
CA MET A 243 -14.99 -2.51 1.10
C MET A 243 -15.88 -3.11 0.02
N ASP A 244 -16.97 -2.40 -0.28
CA ASP A 244 -17.85 -2.71 -1.40
C ASP A 244 -17.14 -2.50 -2.75
N LEU A 245 -16.95 -3.59 -3.49
CA LEU A 245 -16.54 -3.51 -4.89
C LEU A 245 -17.77 -3.20 -5.75
N LEU A 246 -17.79 -1.97 -6.24
CA LEU A 246 -18.91 -1.42 -6.97
C LEU A 246 -18.91 -1.85 -8.45
N GLY A 247 -20.11 -2.05 -8.99
CA GLY A 247 -20.34 -2.29 -10.42
C GLY A 247 -21.47 -1.43 -10.96
N LYS A 248 -21.35 -0.99 -12.23
CA LYS A 248 -22.39 -0.25 -12.96
C LYS A 248 -22.79 -0.99 -14.22
N PHE A 249 -24.05 -0.83 -14.60
CA PHE A 249 -24.58 -1.38 -15.85
C PHE A 249 -25.75 -0.53 -16.34
N ALA A 250 -25.47 0.53 -17.11
CA ALA A 250 -26.46 1.58 -17.39
C ALA A 250 -26.35 2.19 -18.79
N GLY A 251 -25.61 1.55 -19.70
CA GLY A 251 -25.41 2.02 -21.06
C GLY A 251 -24.45 3.21 -21.16
N ALA A 252 -24.48 3.86 -22.32
CA ALA A 252 -23.45 4.82 -22.75
C ALA A 252 -23.18 5.98 -21.78
N VAL A 253 -24.23 6.51 -21.15
CA VAL A 253 -24.13 7.71 -20.30
C VAL A 253 -24.86 7.57 -18.96
N GLY A 254 -25.18 6.34 -18.57
CA GLY A 254 -25.80 6.05 -17.27
C GLY A 254 -27.32 6.14 -17.20
N ASN A 255 -28.02 6.35 -18.32
CA ASN A 255 -29.47 6.60 -18.32
C ASN A 255 -30.29 5.55 -19.08
N TYR A 256 -29.69 4.39 -19.42
CA TYR A 256 -30.40 3.30 -20.11
C TYR A 256 -31.03 3.69 -21.46
N ASN A 257 -30.53 4.74 -22.14
CA ASN A 257 -31.19 5.32 -23.32
C ASN A 257 -31.55 4.29 -24.41
N THR A 258 -30.58 3.50 -24.86
CA THR A 258 -30.80 2.47 -25.90
C THR A 258 -31.80 1.41 -25.44
N HIS A 259 -31.71 1.02 -24.16
CA HIS A 259 -32.58 0.01 -23.56
C HIS A 259 -34.03 0.48 -23.53
N LEU A 260 -34.28 1.72 -23.08
CA LEU A 260 -35.62 2.31 -22.98
C LEU A 260 -36.23 2.63 -24.34
N VAL A 261 -35.42 2.92 -25.36
CA VAL A 261 -35.93 3.09 -26.74
C VAL A 261 -36.43 1.76 -27.30
N ALA A 262 -35.67 0.68 -27.10
CA ALA A 262 -36.06 -0.64 -27.60
C ALA A 262 -37.20 -1.27 -26.77
N TYR A 263 -37.16 -1.14 -25.45
CA TYR A 263 -38.13 -1.74 -24.53
C TYR A 263 -38.49 -0.75 -23.39
N PRO A 264 -39.39 0.23 -23.65
CA PRO A 264 -39.71 1.29 -22.69
C PRO A 264 -40.42 0.80 -21.42
N GLU A 265 -41.10 -0.34 -21.52
CA GLU A 265 -41.90 -0.94 -20.45
C GLU A 265 -41.10 -1.86 -19.52
N VAL A 266 -39.83 -2.11 -19.83
CA VAL A 266 -38.95 -2.96 -19.03
C VAL A 266 -38.24 -2.10 -17.98
N ASN A 267 -38.28 -2.53 -16.71
CA ASN A 267 -37.58 -1.83 -15.63
C ASN A 267 -36.08 -2.16 -15.66
N TRP A 268 -35.35 -1.47 -16.55
CA TRP A 268 -33.92 -1.68 -16.78
C TRP A 268 -33.05 -1.40 -15.57
N SER A 269 -33.39 -0.42 -14.74
CA SER A 269 -32.64 -0.14 -13.52
C SER A 269 -32.69 -1.31 -12.53
N LYS A 270 -33.85 -1.96 -12.39
CA LYS A 270 -34.00 -3.13 -11.54
C LYS A 270 -33.23 -4.33 -12.10
N ILE A 271 -33.33 -4.58 -13.40
CA ILE A 271 -32.60 -5.67 -14.06
C ILE A 271 -31.08 -5.47 -13.95
N ALA A 272 -30.60 -4.25 -14.11
CA ALA A 272 -29.19 -3.92 -13.92
C ALA A 272 -28.72 -4.16 -12.49
N GLU A 273 -29.51 -3.78 -11.49
CA GLU A 273 -29.22 -4.04 -10.08
C GLU A 273 -29.15 -5.55 -9.81
N GLU A 274 -30.14 -6.32 -10.25
CA GLU A 274 -30.18 -7.78 -10.11
C GLU A 274 -28.98 -8.43 -10.80
N PHE A 275 -28.63 -7.97 -12.01
CA PHE A 275 -27.49 -8.47 -12.76
C PHE A 275 -26.16 -8.20 -12.04
N VAL A 276 -25.88 -6.97 -11.63
CA VAL A 276 -24.63 -6.63 -10.92
C VAL A 276 -24.51 -7.39 -9.60
N LYS A 277 -25.61 -7.49 -8.85
CA LYS A 277 -25.65 -8.29 -7.61
C LYS A 277 -25.44 -9.78 -7.85
N SER A 278 -25.94 -10.32 -8.96
CA SER A 278 -25.72 -11.74 -9.32
C SER A 278 -24.25 -12.08 -9.58
N LEU A 279 -23.44 -11.08 -9.96
CA LEU A 279 -21.98 -11.20 -10.08
C LEU A 279 -21.26 -11.07 -8.72
N GLY A 280 -22.00 -10.84 -7.64
CA GLY A 280 -21.45 -10.62 -6.30
C GLY A 280 -20.81 -9.25 -6.12
N LEU A 281 -21.26 -8.23 -6.87
CA LEU A 281 -20.79 -6.85 -6.76
C LEU A 281 -21.89 -5.95 -6.18
N SER A 282 -21.48 -4.83 -5.60
CA SER A 282 -22.40 -3.82 -5.06
C SER A 282 -22.84 -2.86 -6.16
N PHE A 283 -24.15 -2.70 -6.34
CA PHE A 283 -24.70 -1.95 -7.47
C PHE A 283 -24.54 -0.44 -7.29
N LYS A 284 -24.01 0.24 -8.33
CA LYS A 284 -23.88 1.70 -8.40
C LYS A 284 -24.94 2.28 -9.36
N PRO A 285 -26.05 2.86 -8.84
CA PRO A 285 -27.17 3.30 -9.67
C PRO A 285 -26.93 4.61 -10.44
N TYR A 286 -26.01 5.47 -9.97
CA TYR A 286 -25.75 6.79 -10.58
C TYR A 286 -24.32 6.86 -11.13
N VAL A 287 -24.20 7.05 -12.44
CA VAL A 287 -22.93 7.09 -13.19
C VAL A 287 -23.01 8.09 -14.35
N THR A 288 -21.86 8.53 -14.86
CA THR A 288 -21.75 9.70 -15.77
C THR A 288 -21.17 9.34 -17.14
N GLN A 289 -21.02 10.35 -17.99
CA GLN A 289 -20.05 10.36 -19.09
C GLN A 289 -18.61 10.39 -18.55
N ARG A 290 -17.64 10.11 -19.43
CA ARG A 290 -16.23 9.89 -19.07
C ARG A 290 -15.31 10.13 -20.25
N ASP A 291 -14.04 10.44 -19.97
CA ASP A 291 -12.94 10.29 -20.93
C ASP A 291 -12.30 8.89 -20.82
N LEU A 292 -11.39 8.55 -21.74
CA LEU A 292 -10.80 7.21 -21.84
C LEU A 292 -9.47 7.04 -21.09
N THR A 293 -9.04 8.03 -20.32
CA THR A 293 -7.71 8.00 -19.68
C THR A 293 -7.60 6.89 -18.62
N ASP A 294 -8.70 6.52 -18.00
CA ASP A 294 -8.79 5.44 -17.01
C ASP A 294 -8.50 4.06 -17.59
N SER A 295 -8.89 3.80 -18.85
CA SER A 295 -8.72 2.48 -19.50
C SER A 295 -7.29 1.96 -19.47
N THR A 296 -6.30 2.81 -19.79
CA THR A 296 -4.88 2.40 -19.72
C THR A 296 -4.38 2.32 -18.28
N VAL A 297 -4.89 3.19 -17.39
CA VAL A 297 -4.51 3.19 -15.97
C VAL A 297 -4.99 1.93 -15.26
N LEU A 298 -6.21 1.46 -15.53
CA LEU A 298 -6.80 0.26 -14.90
C LEU A 298 -6.03 -1.03 -15.24
N ARG A 299 -5.34 -1.08 -16.39
CA ARG A 299 -4.44 -2.19 -16.75
C ARG A 299 -3.20 -2.27 -15.86
N ASN A 300 -2.95 -1.26 -15.04
CA ASN A 300 -1.81 -1.19 -14.13
C ASN A 300 -2.17 -1.48 -12.67
N ILE A 301 -3.42 -1.84 -12.35
CA ILE A 301 -3.82 -2.24 -10.98
C ILE A 301 -2.91 -3.36 -10.45
N GLY A 302 -2.57 -4.32 -11.31
CA GLY A 302 -1.66 -5.42 -10.98
C GLY A 302 -0.25 -4.99 -10.58
N LEU A 303 0.25 -3.84 -11.05
CA LEU A 303 1.58 -3.36 -10.66
C LEU A 303 1.60 -2.93 -9.19
N GLY A 304 0.57 -2.21 -8.73
CA GLY A 304 0.47 -1.80 -7.34
C GLY A 304 0.39 -3.01 -6.41
N LEU A 305 -0.51 -3.96 -6.72
CA LEU A 305 -0.67 -5.18 -5.93
C LEU A 305 0.58 -6.09 -6.00
N GLY A 306 1.23 -6.18 -7.15
CA GLY A 306 2.46 -6.96 -7.33
C GLY A 306 3.62 -6.46 -6.49
N HIS A 307 3.81 -5.13 -6.40
CA HIS A 307 4.82 -4.55 -5.52
C HIS A 307 4.49 -4.80 -4.03
N SER A 308 3.21 -4.71 -3.64
CA SER A 308 2.79 -5.04 -2.27
C SER A 308 3.02 -6.51 -1.93
N LEU A 309 2.64 -7.44 -2.82
CA LEU A 309 2.84 -8.87 -2.62
C LEU A 309 4.33 -9.23 -2.51
N LEU A 310 5.16 -8.61 -3.35
CA LEU A 310 6.62 -8.75 -3.26
C LEU A 310 7.16 -8.28 -1.90
N ALA A 311 6.64 -7.16 -1.37
CA ALA A 311 7.01 -6.65 -0.06
C ALA A 311 6.59 -7.61 1.06
N TYR A 312 5.37 -8.15 1.01
CA TYR A 312 4.88 -9.12 2.00
C TYR A 312 5.74 -10.39 2.03
N LYS A 313 5.98 -11.01 0.86
CA LYS A 313 6.85 -12.20 0.76
C LYS A 313 8.29 -11.92 1.22
N SER A 314 8.81 -10.72 0.94
CA SER A 314 10.16 -10.32 1.38
C SER A 314 10.22 -10.07 2.89
N ALA A 315 9.18 -9.48 3.48
CA ALA A 315 9.07 -9.29 4.92
C ALA A 315 9.02 -10.64 5.64
N LEU A 316 8.19 -11.58 5.18
CA LEU A 316 8.12 -12.95 5.70
C LEU A 316 9.48 -13.66 5.65
N GLN A 317 10.18 -13.57 4.51
CA GLN A 317 11.53 -14.13 4.38
C GLN A 317 12.53 -13.47 5.36
N GLY A 318 12.40 -12.17 5.61
CA GLY A 318 13.21 -11.43 6.57
C GLY A 318 12.94 -11.88 8.00
N ILE A 319 11.66 -11.95 8.39
CA ILE A 319 11.21 -12.40 9.71
C ILE A 319 11.73 -13.81 10.02
N GLY A 320 11.63 -14.73 9.06
CA GLY A 320 12.11 -16.12 9.22
C GLY A 320 13.62 -16.26 9.42
N LYS A 321 14.41 -15.18 9.25
CA LYS A 321 15.86 -15.16 9.49
C LYS A 321 16.25 -14.45 10.79
N LEU A 322 15.30 -13.84 11.50
CA LEU A 322 15.60 -13.09 12.71
C LEU A 322 16.02 -14.02 13.85
N GLN A 323 17.08 -13.63 14.54
CA GLN A 323 17.53 -14.23 15.78
C GLN A 323 17.78 -13.11 16.78
N VAL A 324 17.14 -13.20 17.94
CA VAL A 324 17.23 -12.16 18.97
C VAL A 324 18.58 -12.25 19.67
N ASN A 325 19.25 -11.11 19.80
CA ASN A 325 20.45 -10.99 20.63
C ASN A 325 20.06 -10.47 22.02
N GLU A 326 19.62 -11.38 22.88
CA GLU A 326 19.18 -11.05 24.25
C GLU A 326 20.29 -10.43 25.09
N VAL A 327 21.54 -10.84 24.87
CA VAL A 327 22.71 -10.29 25.58
C VAL A 327 22.80 -8.79 25.32
N ARG A 328 22.70 -8.36 24.04
CA ARG A 328 22.79 -6.94 23.70
C ARG A 328 21.63 -6.13 24.27
N LEU A 329 20.41 -6.69 24.29
CA LEU A 329 19.24 -6.05 24.90
C LEU A 329 19.41 -5.92 26.42
N SER A 330 19.97 -6.93 27.07
CA SER A 330 20.30 -6.92 28.49
C SER A 330 21.31 -5.83 28.83
N GLU A 331 22.39 -5.74 28.06
CA GLU A 331 23.45 -4.74 28.26
C GLU A 331 22.92 -3.30 28.15
N ASP A 332 22.01 -3.03 27.20
CA ASP A 332 21.35 -1.71 27.08
C ASP A 332 20.57 -1.36 28.35
N LEU A 333 19.86 -2.33 28.94
CA LEU A 333 19.10 -2.12 30.18
C LEU A 333 20.02 -1.95 31.40
N ASP A 334 21.09 -2.74 31.48
CA ASP A 334 22.06 -2.68 32.58
C ASP A 334 22.78 -1.32 32.66
N GLN A 335 22.88 -0.61 31.53
CA GLN A 335 23.52 0.70 31.42
C GLN A 335 22.56 1.88 31.59
N SER A 336 21.24 1.66 31.65
CA SER A 336 20.23 2.72 31.67
C SER A 336 19.39 2.72 32.95
N TRP A 337 20.02 2.93 34.10
CA TRP A 337 19.33 2.99 35.40
C TRP A 337 18.49 4.26 35.60
N GLU A 338 18.75 5.30 34.82
CA GLU A 338 17.96 6.55 34.80
C GLU A 338 16.49 6.33 34.47
N VAL A 339 16.13 5.24 33.79
CA VAL A 339 14.73 4.92 33.45
C VAL A 339 13.87 4.60 34.69
N LEU A 340 14.49 4.32 35.83
CA LEU A 340 13.79 4.11 37.10
C LEU A 340 13.41 5.43 37.80
N ALA A 341 13.79 6.59 37.26
CA ALA A 341 13.39 7.89 37.79
C ALA A 341 11.86 8.06 37.84
N GLU A 342 11.16 7.67 36.78
CA GLU A 342 9.70 7.78 36.66
C GLU A 342 8.93 6.99 37.75
N PRO A 343 9.18 5.68 37.97
CA PRO A 343 8.45 4.94 38.99
C PRO A 343 8.77 5.44 40.40
N ILE A 344 10.01 5.85 40.67
CA ILE A 344 10.40 6.44 41.96
C ILE A 344 9.61 7.75 42.19
N GLN A 345 9.59 8.64 41.19
CA GLN A 345 8.82 9.90 41.25
C GLN A 345 7.35 9.64 41.55
N THR A 346 6.79 8.63 40.90
CA THR A 346 5.37 8.29 40.97
C THR A 346 5.01 7.78 42.36
N VAL A 347 5.86 6.94 42.96
CA VAL A 347 5.67 6.47 44.35
C VAL A 347 5.83 7.62 45.33
N MET A 348 6.81 8.52 45.14
CA MET A 348 6.96 9.72 45.97
C MET A 348 5.70 10.59 45.95
N ARG A 349 5.10 10.81 44.77
CA ARG A 349 3.83 11.53 44.63
C ARG A 349 2.68 10.86 45.38
N ARG A 350 2.57 9.53 45.28
CA ARG A 350 1.52 8.75 45.97
C ARG A 350 1.56 8.94 47.49
N TYR A 351 2.74 9.06 48.09
CA TYR A 351 2.91 9.23 49.53
C TYR A 351 3.10 10.68 49.97
N GLY A 352 2.87 11.66 49.08
CA GLY A 352 2.89 13.08 49.43
C GLY A 352 4.28 13.65 49.73
N VAL A 353 5.36 13.04 49.22
CA VAL A 353 6.71 13.59 49.35
C VAL A 353 6.77 14.93 48.60
N PRO A 354 7.23 16.03 49.23
CA PRO A 354 7.28 17.34 48.58
C PRO A 354 8.31 17.36 47.44
N GLU A 355 7.98 18.12 46.40
CA GLU A 355 8.84 18.44 45.25
C GLU A 355 9.56 17.22 44.62
N PRO A 356 8.84 16.14 44.28
CA PRO A 356 9.46 14.87 43.90
C PRO A 356 10.30 14.93 42.62
N TYR A 357 9.93 15.83 41.70
CA TYR A 357 10.69 16.04 40.46
C TYR A 357 12.03 16.75 40.70
N GLU A 358 12.06 17.75 41.59
CA GLU A 358 13.31 18.47 41.89
C GLU A 358 14.29 17.57 42.67
N LYS A 359 13.78 16.74 43.59
CA LYS A 359 14.59 15.71 44.27
C LYS A 359 15.21 14.70 43.29
N LEU A 360 14.51 14.35 42.21
CA LEU A 360 15.04 13.46 41.17
C LEU A 360 16.04 14.16 40.25
N LYS A 361 15.88 15.45 39.97
CA LYS A 361 16.90 16.22 39.24
C LYS A 361 18.25 16.20 39.96
N GLU A 362 18.27 16.22 41.29
CA GLU A 362 19.51 16.12 42.07
C GLU A 362 20.26 14.81 41.78
N LEU A 363 19.53 13.71 41.59
CA LEU A 363 20.08 12.40 41.23
C LEU A 363 20.69 12.39 39.82
N THR A 364 20.09 13.12 38.87
CA THR A 364 20.50 13.13 37.46
C THR A 364 21.44 14.28 37.09
N ARG A 365 21.80 15.17 38.03
CA ARG A 365 22.55 16.41 37.73
C ARG A 365 24.04 16.14 37.53
N GLY A 366 24.44 15.95 36.28
CA GLY A 366 25.85 15.88 35.87
C GLY A 366 26.60 14.61 36.32
N LYS A 367 25.86 13.57 36.72
CA LYS A 367 26.39 12.27 37.12
C LYS A 367 25.69 11.16 36.34
N ALA A 368 26.42 10.09 36.04
CA ALA A 368 25.80 8.87 35.53
C ALA A 368 24.93 8.27 36.65
N VAL A 369 23.69 7.92 36.31
CA VAL A 369 22.79 7.24 37.23
C VAL A 369 23.17 5.77 37.25
N THR A 370 23.65 5.27 38.38
CA THR A 370 24.01 3.87 38.58
C THR A 370 23.03 3.17 39.50
N LYS A 371 23.10 1.83 39.52
CA LYS A 371 22.38 0.99 40.48
C LYS A 371 22.56 1.48 41.91
N GLU A 372 23.79 1.75 42.30
CA GLU A 372 24.17 2.17 43.65
C GLU A 372 23.53 3.52 43.97
N SER A 373 23.63 4.50 43.07
CA SER A 373 23.04 5.83 43.29
C SER A 373 21.52 5.80 43.42
N ILE A 374 20.83 4.93 42.66
CA ILE A 374 19.38 4.77 42.76
C ILE A 374 18.98 4.16 44.10
N ARG A 375 19.74 3.17 44.58
CA ARG A 375 19.46 2.50 45.86
C ARG A 375 19.68 3.44 47.04
N GLU A 376 20.81 4.15 47.08
CA GLU A 376 21.10 5.16 48.10
C GLU A 376 20.02 6.25 48.13
N PHE A 377 19.57 6.70 46.95
CA PHE A 377 18.48 7.67 46.84
C PHE A 377 17.18 7.14 47.46
N ILE A 378 16.76 5.91 47.12
CA ILE A 378 15.53 5.31 47.64
C ILE A 378 15.57 5.12 49.16
N GLU A 379 16.71 4.70 49.72
CA GLU A 379 16.89 4.50 51.16
C GLU A 379 16.72 5.81 51.95
N GLY A 380 17.21 6.93 51.39
CA GLY A 380 17.09 8.27 51.96
C GLY A 380 15.70 8.91 51.85
N LEU A 381 14.74 8.31 51.12
CA LEU A 381 13.39 8.87 51.01
C LEU A 381 12.57 8.68 52.29
N GLU A 382 11.71 9.63 52.61
CA GLU A 382 10.69 9.47 53.67
C GLU A 382 9.47 8.75 53.09
N LEU A 383 9.57 7.41 52.96
CA LEU A 383 8.53 6.53 52.45
C LEU A 383 8.28 5.37 53.42
N PRO A 384 7.07 4.78 53.46
CA PRO A 384 6.83 3.55 54.20
C PRO A 384 7.77 2.42 53.77
N GLU A 385 8.19 1.58 54.72
CA GLU A 385 9.16 0.50 54.48
C GLU A 385 8.72 -0.45 53.35
N GLU A 386 7.43 -0.75 53.26
CA GLU A 386 6.89 -1.57 52.15
C GLU A 386 7.09 -0.91 50.79
N ALA A 387 6.89 0.41 50.69
CA ALA A 387 7.06 1.16 49.45
C ALA A 387 8.53 1.22 49.04
N LYS A 388 9.45 1.44 50.00
CA LYS A 388 10.90 1.36 49.75
C LYS A 388 11.30 -0.03 49.30
N ALA A 389 10.84 -1.08 49.99
CA ALA A 389 11.15 -2.45 49.66
C ALA A 389 10.69 -2.83 48.24
N ASN A 390 9.55 -2.31 47.79
CA ASN A 390 9.07 -2.51 46.42
C ASN A 390 9.92 -1.76 45.40
N LEU A 391 10.30 -0.50 45.65
CA LEU A 391 11.20 0.26 44.78
C LEU A 391 12.59 -0.38 44.68
N LEU A 392 13.14 -0.88 45.78
CA LEU A 392 14.46 -1.51 45.84
C LEU A 392 14.54 -2.88 45.12
N LYS A 393 13.39 -3.48 44.79
CA LYS A 393 13.31 -4.69 43.95
C LYS A 393 13.32 -4.36 42.45
N LEU A 394 12.99 -3.12 42.06
CA LEU A 394 12.96 -2.73 40.65
C LEU A 394 14.37 -2.72 40.06
N THR A 395 14.43 -3.17 38.83
CA THR A 395 15.57 -3.07 37.92
C THR A 395 15.04 -2.61 36.56
N PRO A 396 15.88 -2.07 35.66
CA PRO A 396 15.44 -1.79 34.29
C PRO A 396 14.81 -3.02 33.60
N HIS A 397 15.31 -4.22 33.89
CA HIS A 397 14.76 -5.49 33.39
C HIS A 397 13.35 -5.84 33.89
N THR A 398 13.04 -5.49 35.13
CA THR A 398 11.76 -5.85 35.77
C THR A 398 10.73 -4.74 35.68
N TYR A 399 11.15 -3.50 35.38
CA TYR A 399 10.28 -2.34 35.16
C TYR A 399 9.69 -2.33 33.74
N ILE A 400 9.03 -3.42 33.36
CA ILE A 400 8.38 -3.61 32.04
C ILE A 400 6.85 -3.44 32.08
N GLY A 401 6.31 -3.11 33.24
CA GLY A 401 4.86 -2.94 33.45
C GLY A 401 4.06 -4.17 32.98
N ALA A 402 3.02 -3.94 32.18
CA ALA A 402 2.17 -4.99 31.63
C ALA A 402 2.64 -5.55 30.27
N ALA A 403 3.83 -5.16 29.78
CA ALA A 403 4.26 -5.42 28.40
C ALA A 403 4.18 -6.90 28.00
N ALA A 404 4.70 -7.81 28.84
CA ALA A 404 4.66 -9.25 28.57
C ALA A 404 3.24 -9.80 28.49
N ASN A 405 2.32 -9.30 29.34
CA ASN A 405 0.93 -9.73 29.31
C ASN A 405 0.20 -9.18 28.07
N LEU A 406 0.44 -7.92 27.72
CA LEU A 406 -0.13 -7.31 26.51
C LEU A 406 0.32 -8.05 25.25
N ALA A 407 1.59 -8.44 25.16
CA ALA A 407 2.12 -9.21 24.05
C ALA A 407 1.42 -10.58 23.90
N ARG A 408 1.30 -11.35 24.99
CA ARG A 408 0.65 -12.68 24.98
C ARG A 408 -0.86 -12.64 24.72
N THR A 409 -1.50 -11.51 25.01
CA THR A 409 -2.95 -11.39 24.89
C THR A 409 -3.41 -10.80 23.57
N VAL A 410 -2.50 -10.28 22.73
CA VAL A 410 -2.85 -9.63 21.45
C VAL A 410 -3.70 -10.54 20.55
N ASN A 411 -3.38 -11.83 20.46
CA ASN A 411 -4.13 -12.79 19.65
C ASN A 411 -5.58 -12.99 20.13
N LYS A 412 -5.84 -12.87 21.45
CA LYS A 412 -7.19 -13.05 22.00
C LYS A 412 -8.12 -11.90 21.64
N PHE A 413 -7.58 -10.71 21.44
CA PHE A 413 -8.36 -9.51 21.11
C PHE A 413 -8.63 -9.37 19.63
N PHE A 414 -7.75 -9.88 18.77
CA PHE A 414 -7.83 -9.71 17.31
C PHE A 414 -8.11 -11.01 16.56
N GLY A 415 -8.34 -12.11 17.28
CA GLY A 415 -8.99 -13.31 16.76
C GLY A 415 -8.41 -13.82 15.43
N PHE A 416 -7.14 -14.25 15.43
CA PHE A 416 -6.62 -15.06 14.33
C PHE A 416 -7.23 -16.46 14.41
N VAL A 417 -8.46 -16.61 13.93
CA VAL A 417 -9.06 -17.92 13.68
C VAL A 417 -9.26 -18.02 12.19
N ASN A 418 -8.29 -18.66 11.52
CA ASN A 418 -8.43 -19.49 10.32
C ASN A 418 -9.81 -19.47 9.62
N GLY A 419 -10.19 -18.33 9.03
CA GLY A 419 -11.45 -18.19 8.31
C GLY A 419 -12.70 -18.24 9.20
N PHE A 420 -13.68 -17.42 8.81
CA PHE A 420 -15.03 -17.28 9.38
C PHE A 420 -15.15 -16.35 10.58
N ASP A 421 -15.74 -15.18 10.27
CA ASP A 421 -16.48 -14.26 11.12
C ASP A 421 -16.04 -14.14 12.58
N ALA A 422 -15.36 -13.02 12.87
CA ALA A 422 -15.45 -12.36 14.15
C ALA A 422 -15.81 -10.88 13.96
N LEU A 423 -17.10 -10.62 14.17
CA LEU A 423 -17.88 -9.37 14.16
C LEU A 423 -18.32 -8.84 12.81
#